data_AF-A0A2G5EZ71-F1
#
_entry.id   AF-A0A2G5EZ71-F1
#
_cell.length_a   1.000
_cell.length_b   1.000
_cell.length_c   1.000
_cell.angle_alpha   90.00
_cell.angle_beta   90.00
_cell.angle_gamma   90.00
#
_symmetry.space_group_name_H-M   'P 1'
#
loop_
_entity.id
_entity.type
_entity.pdbx_description
1 polymer ?
#
loop_
_entity_poly.entity_id
_entity_poly.type
_entity_poly.pdbx_seq_one_letter_code
_entity_poly.pdbx_strand_id
1 'polypeptide(L)'
;MTNFKMFDIVDNASDHHFLGSNHKGKDCKDKVMKTIMKEWKILEQNLPESIFVRVYEERIDLLRAAIVGPPFTPYYNGLFFFDFCFPKDYPARPPTVYYHSFGLRLNPNLYADGKVCLSLLNTWNGQKIEKWNKSQSTVLQVLLSLQALVLNEKPYFNEPGYGSKAGKSSGQKSSLAYNEETWLNSCKTMIFLIRKPPKHFEEFIVEHFREQAQTILLACKAYMSGHTKVGDIVQDETSSSPAYRASKQFKTSMLDLYPRLLDWFASKGASVENLRIELKVLPKPAEEVVEKRKDVKSKKMFISLKKLFGCTKIVDNNPKISN
;
A
#
# COMPACT_ATOMS: atom_id res chain seq x y z
N MET A 1 -7.66 22.02 -3.92
CA MET A 1 -8.07 22.04 -2.51
C MET A 1 -8.05 23.46 -1.95
N THR A 2 -9.19 24.15 -1.84
CA THR A 2 -9.18 25.55 -1.35
C THR A 2 -9.66 25.72 0.08
N ASN A 3 -10.05 24.66 0.81
CA ASN A 3 -10.54 24.84 2.20
C ASN A 3 -10.25 23.73 3.22
N PHE A 4 -9.59 22.62 2.85
CA PHE A 4 -9.29 21.56 3.82
C PHE A 4 -8.05 21.90 4.64
N LYS A 5 -8.20 22.03 5.97
CA LYS A 5 -7.08 22.38 6.86
C LYS A 5 -6.05 21.25 6.95
N MET A 6 -4.78 21.61 6.85
CA MET A 6 -3.66 20.70 7.07
C MET A 6 -3.60 20.20 8.51
N PHE A 7 -3.82 21.06 9.50
CA PHE A 7 -3.97 20.68 10.89
C PHE A 7 -5.36 21.07 11.37
N ASP A 8 -6.06 20.15 12.04
CA ASP A 8 -7.32 20.48 12.69
C ASP A 8 -7.51 19.68 13.97
N ILE A 9 -8.24 20.30 14.90
CA ILE A 9 -8.68 19.66 16.14
C ILE A 9 -10.13 19.21 15.90
N VAL A 10 -10.40 17.92 16.10
CA VAL A 10 -11.68 17.31 15.80
C VAL A 10 -12.23 16.54 17.00
N ASP A 11 -13.53 16.28 16.96
CA ASP A 11 -14.20 15.38 17.89
C ASP A 11 -14.06 13.92 17.44
N ASN A 12 -14.55 12.97 18.22
CA ASN A 12 -14.85 11.60 17.75
C ASN A 12 -13.69 10.81 17.09
N ALA A 13 -12.96 10.05 17.90
CA ALA A 13 -11.92 9.11 17.45
C ALA A 13 -12.46 7.67 17.24
N SER A 14 -13.75 7.47 16.94
CA SER A 14 -14.39 6.13 17.04
C SER A 14 -13.78 5.05 16.14
N ASP A 15 -13.18 5.45 15.01
CA ASP A 15 -12.55 4.55 14.05
C ASP A 15 -11.00 4.53 14.16
N HIS A 16 -10.45 5.14 15.22
CA HIS A 16 -9.01 5.18 15.47
C HIS A 16 -8.51 3.83 15.98
N HIS A 17 -7.39 3.36 15.42
CA HIS A 17 -6.81 2.05 15.74
C HIS A 17 -6.56 1.87 17.25
N PHE A 18 -6.08 2.92 17.92
CA PHE A 18 -5.75 2.90 19.34
C PHE A 18 -6.88 3.35 20.28
N LEU A 19 -8.12 3.46 19.79
CA LEU A 19 -9.23 3.90 20.65
C LEU A 19 -9.44 2.96 21.84
N GLY A 20 -9.41 1.64 21.59
CA GLY A 20 -9.60 0.59 22.60
C GLY A 20 -8.39 0.33 23.50
N SER A 21 -7.25 0.99 23.25
CA SER A 21 -6.09 0.88 24.13
C SER A 21 -6.45 1.40 25.53
N ASN A 22 -6.09 0.66 26.59
CA ASN A 22 -6.42 0.95 28.00
C ASN A 22 -5.86 2.28 28.56
N HIS A 23 -5.31 3.14 27.71
CA HIS A 23 -4.89 4.49 28.03
C HIS A 23 -6.10 5.43 27.97
N LYS A 24 -7.06 5.28 28.90
CA LYS A 24 -8.09 6.31 29.07
C LYS A 24 -7.38 7.62 29.46
N GLY A 25 -7.55 8.66 28.65
CA GLY A 25 -6.88 9.97 28.79
C GLY A 25 -7.01 10.67 30.15
N LYS A 26 -7.83 10.14 31.08
CA LYS A 26 -7.94 10.61 32.47
C LYS A 26 -6.67 10.46 33.31
N ASP A 27 -5.69 9.67 32.87
CA ASP A 27 -4.42 9.43 33.57
C ASP A 27 -3.23 10.19 32.95
N CYS A 28 -3.48 11.10 32.00
CA CYS A 28 -2.40 11.85 31.36
C CYS A 28 -1.90 12.92 32.34
N LYS A 29 -0.74 12.68 32.97
CA LYS A 29 -0.12 13.67 33.87
C LYS A 29 0.01 15.02 33.17
N ASP A 30 -0.24 16.13 33.86
CA ASP A 30 -0.20 17.50 33.31
C ASP A 30 1.05 17.79 32.45
N LYS A 31 2.20 17.24 32.83
CA LYS A 31 3.46 17.39 32.10
C LYS A 31 3.41 16.73 30.70
N VAL A 32 2.77 15.57 30.59
CA VAL A 32 2.61 14.84 29.32
C VAL A 32 1.67 15.61 28.41
N MET A 33 0.52 16.04 28.93
CA MET A 33 -0.44 16.89 28.21
C MET A 33 0.23 18.17 27.69
N LYS A 34 1.00 18.87 28.52
CA LYS A 34 1.77 20.05 28.10
C LYS A 34 2.79 19.74 27.00
N THR A 35 3.39 18.54 27.01
CA THR A 35 4.32 18.12 25.94
C THR A 35 3.57 17.85 24.65
N ILE A 36 2.45 17.14 24.70
CA ILE A 36 1.62 16.85 23.52
C ILE A 36 1.08 18.16 22.90
N MET A 37 0.62 19.11 23.72
CA MET A 37 0.19 20.41 23.24
C MET A 37 1.32 21.20 22.54
N LYS A 38 2.59 20.96 22.89
CA LYS A 38 3.72 21.52 22.14
C LYS A 38 3.89 20.83 20.78
N GLU A 39 3.68 19.51 20.70
CA GLU A 39 3.65 18.81 19.41
C GLU A 39 2.57 19.38 18.50
N TRP A 40 1.37 19.61 19.02
CA TRP A 40 0.26 20.18 18.24
C TRP A 40 0.63 21.54 17.64
N LYS A 41 1.23 22.43 18.43
CA LYS A 41 1.72 23.73 17.94
C LYS A 41 2.80 23.60 16.87
N ILE A 42 3.73 22.66 17.04
CA ILE A 42 4.77 22.39 16.03
C ILE A 42 4.12 21.93 14.72
N LEU A 43 3.15 21.02 14.79
CA LEU A 43 2.45 20.49 13.63
C LEU A 43 1.61 21.57 12.94
N GLU A 44 0.79 22.31 13.69
CA GLU A 44 -0.03 23.41 13.17
C GLU A 44 0.79 24.44 12.39
N GLN A 45 2.02 24.73 12.83
CA GLN A 45 2.87 25.77 12.24
C GLN A 45 3.82 25.28 11.13
N ASN A 46 4.19 23.99 11.12
CA ASN A 46 5.34 23.51 10.33
C ASN A 46 5.06 22.27 9.48
N LEU A 47 3.79 21.87 9.31
CA LEU A 47 3.45 20.77 8.40
C LEU A 47 3.75 21.17 6.94
N PRO A 48 4.38 20.29 6.14
CA PRO A 48 4.44 20.45 4.68
C PRO A 48 3.05 20.28 4.05
N GLU A 49 2.78 20.94 2.92
CA GLU A 49 1.48 20.94 2.22
C GLU A 49 0.94 19.55 1.84
N SER A 50 1.81 18.53 1.86
CA SER A 50 1.48 17.14 1.54
C SER A 50 1.17 16.29 2.78
N ILE A 51 1.11 16.88 3.98
CA ILE A 51 0.84 16.16 5.22
C ILE A 51 -0.31 16.83 5.97
N PHE A 52 -1.32 16.02 6.30
CA PHE A 52 -2.53 16.45 6.96
C PHE A 52 -2.68 15.70 8.27
N VAL A 53 -3.11 16.39 9.33
CA VAL A 53 -3.16 15.88 10.70
C VAL A 53 -4.49 16.23 11.35
N ARG A 54 -5.05 15.26 12.06
CA ARG A 54 -6.21 15.40 12.94
C ARG A 54 -5.81 14.97 14.34
N VAL A 55 -6.11 15.82 15.31
CA VAL A 55 -5.93 15.54 16.75
C VAL A 55 -7.28 15.62 17.44
N TYR A 56 -7.43 14.95 18.58
CA TYR A 56 -8.74 14.73 19.19
C TYR A 56 -8.87 15.40 20.56
N GLU A 57 -9.90 16.21 20.76
CA GLU A 57 -10.13 16.94 22.03
C GLU A 57 -10.28 16.00 23.22
N GLU A 58 -11.09 14.95 23.08
CA GLU A 58 -11.38 13.98 24.16
C GLU A 58 -10.26 12.95 24.37
N ARG A 59 -9.39 12.81 23.38
CA ARG A 59 -8.31 11.81 23.34
C ARG A 59 -7.03 12.47 22.85
N ILE A 60 -6.51 13.38 23.67
CA ILE A 60 -5.28 14.13 23.38
C ILE A 60 -4.07 13.20 23.12
N ASP A 61 -4.12 11.96 23.60
CA ASP A 61 -3.13 10.92 23.38
C ASP A 61 -3.18 10.31 21.97
N LEU A 62 -4.15 10.69 21.13
CA LEU A 62 -4.33 10.19 19.78
C LEU A 62 -4.09 11.27 18.73
N LEU A 63 -3.56 10.85 17.58
CA LEU A 63 -3.35 11.69 16.41
C LEU A 63 -3.49 10.81 15.16
N ARG A 64 -4.16 11.31 14.13
CA ARG A 64 -4.19 10.68 12.79
C ARG A 64 -3.50 11.58 11.80
N ALA A 65 -2.63 11.01 10.96
CA ALA A 65 -1.97 11.71 9.87
C ALA A 65 -2.27 11.04 8.53
N ALA A 66 -2.41 11.85 7.49
CA ALA A 66 -2.43 11.44 6.10
C ALA A 66 -1.21 12.06 5.40
N ILE A 67 -0.44 11.25 4.69
CA ILE A 67 0.69 11.70 3.86
C ILE A 67 0.31 11.46 2.40
N VAL A 68 0.38 12.52 1.59
CA VAL A 68 0.29 12.42 0.13
C VAL A 68 1.60 11.84 -0.39
N GLY A 69 1.50 10.79 -1.21
CA GLY A 69 2.65 10.13 -1.81
C GLY A 69 3.49 11.11 -2.65
N PRO A 70 4.81 11.19 -2.42
CA PRO A 70 5.67 12.17 -3.08
C PRO A 70 5.76 11.97 -4.60
N PRO A 71 5.99 13.04 -5.38
CA PRO A 71 6.35 12.92 -6.80
C PRO A 71 7.66 12.16 -6.96
N PHE A 72 7.87 11.58 -8.15
CA PHE A 72 9.04 10.76 -8.47
C PHE A 72 9.12 9.43 -7.70
N THR A 73 7.99 8.90 -7.23
CA THR A 73 7.92 7.66 -6.43
C THR A 73 6.75 6.77 -6.87
N PRO A 74 6.77 5.45 -6.62
CA PRO A 74 5.62 4.57 -6.87
C PRO A 74 4.41 4.87 -5.96
N TYR A 75 4.50 5.87 -5.09
CA TYR A 75 3.44 6.31 -4.18
C TYR A 75 2.69 7.54 -4.70
N TYR A 76 3.17 8.19 -5.77
CA TYR A 76 2.72 9.51 -6.18
C TYR A 76 1.19 9.64 -6.28
N ASN A 77 0.64 10.70 -5.67
CA ASN A 77 -0.79 10.98 -5.54
C ASN A 77 -1.63 9.95 -4.76
N GLY A 78 -1.02 8.88 -4.23
CA GLY A 78 -1.65 8.02 -3.22
C GLY A 78 -1.80 8.75 -1.88
N LEU A 79 -2.73 8.28 -1.05
CA LEU A 79 -2.92 8.76 0.32
C LEU A 79 -2.57 7.65 1.31
N PHE A 80 -1.72 7.93 2.29
CA PHE A 80 -1.23 6.95 3.26
C PHE A 80 -1.56 7.42 4.68
N PHE A 81 -2.37 6.64 5.39
CA PHE A 81 -2.91 7.00 6.70
C PHE A 81 -2.16 6.30 7.84
N PHE A 82 -1.92 7.07 8.91
CA PHE A 82 -1.19 6.64 10.08
C PHE A 82 -1.92 7.09 11.35
N ASP A 83 -2.21 6.16 12.24
CA ASP A 83 -2.72 6.43 13.58
C ASP A 83 -1.55 6.43 14.57
N PHE A 84 -1.52 7.41 15.46
CA PHE A 84 -0.49 7.60 16.48
C PHE A 84 -1.13 7.53 17.87
N CYS A 85 -0.43 6.92 18.82
CA CYS A 85 -0.80 6.90 20.24
C CYS A 85 0.40 7.30 21.09
N PHE A 86 0.28 8.42 21.80
CA PHE A 86 1.29 8.88 22.76
C PHE A 86 1.22 8.00 24.03
N PRO A 87 2.35 7.47 24.53
CA PRO A 87 2.36 6.68 25.74
C PRO A 87 2.22 7.55 27.00
N LYS A 88 1.83 6.93 28.13
CA LYS A 88 1.69 7.61 29.44
C LYS A 88 2.96 8.31 29.96
N ASP A 89 4.13 7.92 29.45
CA ASP A 89 5.44 8.47 29.80
C ASP A 89 6.06 9.34 28.69
N TYR A 90 5.27 9.76 27.68
CA TYR A 90 5.76 10.67 26.64
C TYR A 90 6.35 11.97 27.24
N PRO A 91 7.51 12.47 26.78
CA PRO A 91 8.30 12.01 25.62
C PRO A 91 9.42 11.02 25.96
N ALA A 92 9.41 10.35 27.11
CA ALA A 92 10.46 9.38 27.45
C ALA A 92 10.54 8.21 26.45
N ARG A 93 9.39 7.83 25.86
CA ARG A 93 9.26 6.87 24.75
C ARG A 93 8.54 7.53 23.57
N PRO A 94 8.81 7.08 22.33
CA PRO A 94 8.12 7.57 21.14
C PRO A 94 6.63 7.19 21.15
N PRO A 95 5.79 7.85 20.33
CA PRO A 95 4.43 7.38 20.07
C PRO A 95 4.46 6.00 19.40
N THR A 96 3.43 5.19 19.65
CA THR A 96 3.17 3.99 18.84
C THR A 96 2.47 4.42 17.56
N VAL A 97 2.84 3.83 16.43
CA VAL A 97 2.29 4.19 15.11
C VAL A 97 1.73 2.96 14.41
N TYR A 98 0.53 3.09 13.86
CA TYR A 98 -0.15 2.09 13.05
C TYR A 98 -0.40 2.64 11.64
N TYR A 99 0.03 1.90 10.62
CA TYR A 99 -0.27 2.19 9.22
C TYR A 99 -1.55 1.49 8.78
N HIS A 100 -2.46 2.22 8.15
CA HIS A 100 -3.67 1.65 7.55
C HIS A 100 -3.31 0.87 6.28
N SER A 101 -2.90 -0.39 6.46
CA SER A 101 -2.33 -1.25 5.42
C SER A 101 -3.35 -1.89 4.48
N PHE A 102 -4.59 -2.07 4.95
CA PHE A 102 -5.61 -2.88 4.28
C PHE A 102 -5.14 -4.31 3.94
N GLY A 103 -4.20 -4.85 4.72
CA GLY A 103 -3.59 -6.15 4.46
C GLY A 103 -2.54 -6.15 3.34
N LEU A 104 -2.17 -5.00 2.79
CA LEU A 104 -1.18 -4.86 1.73
C LEU A 104 0.20 -4.54 2.31
N ARG A 105 1.26 -5.18 1.77
CA ARG A 105 2.64 -4.82 2.07
C ARG A 105 3.16 -3.84 1.01
N LEU A 106 3.10 -2.55 1.31
CA LEU A 106 3.46 -1.49 0.37
C LEU A 106 4.95 -1.14 0.36
N ASN A 107 5.62 -1.37 1.48
CA ASN A 107 7.02 -1.02 1.68
C ASN A 107 7.66 -2.00 2.69
N PRO A 108 8.99 -2.27 2.65
CA PRO A 108 9.64 -3.06 3.68
C PRO A 108 9.44 -2.53 5.11
N ASN A 109 9.26 -1.21 5.27
CA ASN A 109 8.98 -0.56 6.56
C ASN A 109 7.48 -0.47 6.90
N LEU A 110 6.56 -0.81 5.98
CA LEU A 110 5.10 -0.73 6.16
C LEU A 110 4.49 -2.12 5.98
N TYR A 111 4.23 -2.78 7.10
CA TYR A 111 3.82 -4.17 7.13
C TYR A 111 2.33 -4.33 6.81
N ALA A 112 1.95 -5.52 6.33
CA ALA A 112 0.56 -5.86 6.02
C ALA A 112 -0.35 -5.85 7.27
N ASP A 113 0.22 -6.04 8.47
CA ASP A 113 -0.50 -5.92 9.74
C ASP A 113 -0.57 -4.49 10.28
N GLY A 114 -0.01 -3.51 9.55
CA GLY A 114 0.03 -2.10 9.92
C GLY A 114 1.23 -1.69 10.78
N LYS A 115 2.17 -2.60 11.09
CA LYS A 115 3.40 -2.22 11.79
C LYS A 115 4.25 -1.26 10.94
N VAL A 116 4.78 -0.23 11.59
CA VAL A 116 5.69 0.76 11.02
C VAL A 116 7.10 0.58 11.60
N CYS A 117 8.10 0.43 10.72
CA CYS A 117 9.50 0.28 11.11
C CYS A 117 10.32 1.55 10.84
N LEU A 118 10.66 2.29 11.90
CA LEU A 118 11.58 3.43 11.89
C LEU A 118 12.48 3.38 13.12
N SER A 119 13.76 3.74 12.96
CA SER A 119 14.71 3.84 14.07
C SER A 119 14.26 4.91 15.07
N LEU A 120 13.72 6.03 14.57
CA LEU A 120 13.15 7.11 15.37
C LEU A 120 11.95 6.68 16.22
N LEU A 121 11.25 5.61 15.83
CA LEU A 121 10.16 5.00 16.61
C LEU A 121 10.63 3.83 17.48
N ASN A 122 11.94 3.55 17.52
CA ASN A 122 12.53 2.37 18.17
C ASN A 122 11.95 1.02 17.66
N THR A 123 11.35 1.00 16.48
CA THR A 123 10.83 -0.22 15.83
C THR A 123 11.77 -0.75 14.74
N TRP A 124 12.92 -0.12 14.57
CA TRP A 124 13.99 -0.51 13.66
C TRP A 124 15.37 -0.24 14.25
N ASN A 125 16.38 -0.94 13.73
CA ASN A 125 17.78 -0.69 14.08
C ASN A 125 18.25 0.65 13.53
N GLY A 126 19.12 1.35 14.27
CA GLY A 126 19.69 2.62 13.86
C GLY A 126 20.76 3.08 14.85
N GLN A 127 21.58 4.03 14.42
CA GLN A 127 22.58 4.69 15.25
C GLN A 127 21.90 5.48 16.37
N LYS A 128 22.64 5.78 17.45
CA LYS A 128 22.08 6.46 18.62
C LYS A 128 21.41 7.80 18.28
N ILE A 129 21.94 8.53 17.29
CA ILE A 129 21.40 9.82 16.83
C ILE A 129 20.12 9.68 16.00
N GLU A 130 19.86 8.50 15.44
CA GLU A 130 18.67 8.19 14.63
C GLU A 130 17.51 7.68 15.49
N LYS A 131 17.77 7.33 16.75
CA LYS A 131 16.76 6.84 17.69
C LYS A 131 16.04 7.98 18.39
N TRP A 132 14.86 7.68 18.93
CA TRP A 132 14.06 8.62 19.70
C TRP A 132 14.86 9.30 20.82
N ASN A 133 14.88 10.63 20.80
CA ASN A 133 15.46 11.46 21.84
C ASN A 133 14.36 12.27 22.52
N LYS A 134 14.10 11.98 23.79
CA LYS A 134 13.04 12.63 24.60
C LYS A 134 13.08 14.16 24.65
N SER A 135 14.23 14.78 24.35
CA SER A 135 14.42 16.22 24.41
C SER A 135 14.44 16.91 23.05
N GLN A 136 14.59 16.15 21.95
CA GLN A 136 14.82 16.70 20.61
C GLN A 136 13.88 16.14 19.55
N SER A 137 13.36 14.93 19.75
CA SER A 137 12.51 14.28 18.77
C SER A 137 11.08 14.82 18.81
N THR A 138 10.46 14.92 17.64
CA THR A 138 9.08 15.41 17.49
C THR A 138 8.26 14.50 16.57
N VAL A 139 6.93 14.60 16.63
CA VAL A 139 6.05 13.88 15.70
C VAL A 139 6.27 14.37 14.26
N LEU A 140 6.53 15.65 14.06
CA LEU A 140 6.86 16.20 12.74
C LEU A 140 8.07 15.48 12.11
N GLN A 141 9.13 15.23 12.88
CA GLN A 141 10.29 14.47 12.37
C GLN A 141 9.93 13.03 11.98
N VAL A 142 9.00 12.39 12.69
CA VAL A 142 8.50 11.06 12.31
C VAL A 142 7.75 11.14 10.99
N LEU A 143 6.85 12.10 10.82
CA LEU A 143 6.08 12.29 9.58
C LEU A 143 6.99 12.60 8.38
N LEU A 144 7.98 13.48 8.57
CA LEU A 144 9.00 13.77 7.54
C LEU A 144 9.86 12.55 7.23
N SER A 145 10.21 11.73 8.22
CA SER A 145 10.96 10.48 8.01
C SER A 145 10.14 9.45 7.23
N LEU A 146 8.84 9.33 7.50
CA LEU A 146 7.94 8.48 6.72
C LEU A 146 7.91 8.95 5.26
N GLN A 147 7.73 10.24 5.02
CA GLN A 147 7.68 10.77 3.66
C GLN A 147 9.01 10.59 2.91
N ALA A 148 10.14 10.95 3.53
CA ALA A 148 11.44 10.99 2.86
C ALA A 148 12.14 9.63 2.78
N LEU A 149 12.09 8.83 3.84
CA LEU A 149 12.86 7.58 3.94
C LEU A 149 12.01 6.35 3.56
N VAL A 150 10.70 6.39 3.82
CA VAL A 150 9.82 5.24 3.54
C VAL A 150 9.19 5.38 2.16
N LEU A 151 8.51 6.49 1.88
CA LEU A 151 7.82 6.71 0.61
C LEU A 151 8.76 7.23 -0.50
N ASN A 152 9.92 6.59 -0.69
CA ASN A 152 10.97 7.04 -1.62
C ASN A 152 10.88 6.41 -3.04
N GLU A 153 11.75 6.82 -3.97
CA GLU A 153 11.78 6.36 -5.38
C GLU A 153 12.01 4.84 -5.53
N LYS A 154 12.83 4.25 -4.65
CA LYS A 154 13.33 2.87 -4.77
C LYS A 154 13.14 2.08 -3.47
N PRO A 155 11.89 1.89 -3.03
CA PRO A 155 11.57 1.30 -1.72
C PRO A 155 12.04 -0.14 -1.54
N TYR A 156 12.34 -0.86 -2.63
CA TYR A 156 12.98 -2.18 -2.57
C TYR A 156 14.27 -2.20 -1.74
N PHE A 157 15.05 -1.11 -1.78
CA PHE A 157 16.33 -1.03 -1.05
C PHE A 157 16.17 -0.67 0.42
N ASN A 158 14.94 -0.41 0.88
CA ASN A 158 14.65 -0.28 2.31
C ASN A 158 14.74 -1.64 3.04
N GLU A 159 14.70 -2.76 2.30
CA GLU A 159 14.89 -4.09 2.89
C GLU A 159 16.35 -4.25 3.38
N PRO A 160 16.58 -4.79 4.59
CA PRO A 160 17.91 -4.89 5.16
C PRO A 160 18.82 -5.77 4.32
N GLY A 161 20.07 -5.33 4.16
CA GLY A 161 21.07 -6.02 3.35
C GLY A 161 20.91 -5.82 1.84
N TYR A 162 19.85 -5.16 1.37
CA TYR A 162 19.63 -4.97 -0.08
C TYR A 162 20.41 -3.76 -0.63
N GLY A 163 20.92 -2.86 0.22
CA GLY A 163 21.72 -1.70 -0.21
C GLY A 163 22.93 -2.07 -1.08
N SER A 164 23.61 -3.18 -0.79
CA SER A 164 24.74 -3.69 -1.61
C SER A 164 24.34 -4.10 -3.04
N LYS A 165 23.04 -4.29 -3.29
CA LYS A 165 22.48 -4.62 -4.60
C LYS A 165 22.17 -3.37 -5.42
N ALA A 166 22.17 -2.16 -4.84
CA ALA A 166 21.80 -0.94 -5.54
C ALA A 166 22.71 -0.64 -6.75
N GLY A 167 24.01 -0.93 -6.67
CA GLY A 167 24.93 -0.77 -7.80
C GLY A 167 24.81 -1.86 -8.89
N LYS A 168 24.01 -2.91 -8.68
CA LYS A 168 23.96 -4.09 -9.55
C LYS A 168 22.74 -4.05 -10.47
N SER A 169 22.90 -4.49 -11.72
CA SER A 169 21.82 -4.59 -12.69
C SER A 169 20.65 -5.46 -12.19
N SER A 170 20.95 -6.57 -11.51
CA SER A 170 19.94 -7.42 -10.88
C SER A 170 19.15 -6.70 -9.78
N GLY A 171 19.82 -5.89 -8.95
CA GLY A 171 19.16 -5.08 -7.92
C GLY A 171 18.28 -3.99 -8.51
N GLN A 172 18.73 -3.30 -9.56
CA GLN A 172 17.90 -2.33 -10.28
C GLN A 172 16.67 -2.98 -10.92
N LYS A 173 16.82 -4.17 -11.52
CA LYS A 173 15.69 -4.92 -12.08
C LYS A 173 14.66 -5.32 -11.01
N SER A 174 15.12 -5.79 -9.85
CA SER A 174 14.24 -6.10 -8.72
C SER A 174 13.55 -4.85 -8.17
N SER A 175 14.26 -3.71 -8.11
CA SER A 175 13.66 -2.44 -7.69
C SER A 175 12.54 -1.99 -8.62
N LEU A 176 12.71 -2.13 -9.94
CA LEU A 176 11.66 -1.78 -10.91
C LEU A 176 10.43 -2.68 -10.79
N ALA A 177 10.64 -3.98 -10.61
CA ALA A 177 9.54 -4.93 -10.36
C ALA A 177 8.81 -4.64 -9.03
N TYR A 178 9.56 -4.24 -8.00
CA TYR A 178 8.97 -3.83 -6.73
C TYR A 178 8.14 -2.54 -6.89
N ASN A 179 8.61 -1.56 -7.65
CA ASN A 179 7.83 -0.34 -7.94
C ASN A 179 6.50 -0.67 -8.62
N GLU A 180 6.48 -1.60 -9.58
CA GLU A 180 5.24 -2.09 -10.21
C GLU A 180 4.24 -2.65 -9.18
N GLU A 181 4.72 -3.48 -8.24
CA GLU A 181 3.88 -4.02 -7.16
C GLU A 181 3.40 -2.93 -6.20
N THR A 182 4.28 -2.01 -5.81
CA THR A 182 3.95 -0.87 -4.96
C THR A 182 2.86 -0.01 -5.61
N TRP A 183 2.96 0.28 -6.90
CA TRP A 183 1.92 1.05 -7.61
C TRP A 183 0.56 0.34 -7.64
N LEU A 184 0.55 -0.97 -7.91
CA LEU A 184 -0.69 -1.77 -7.84
C LEU A 184 -1.32 -1.68 -6.46
N ASN A 185 -0.51 -1.79 -5.40
CA ASN A 185 -1.00 -1.69 -4.04
C ASN A 185 -1.44 -0.26 -3.68
N SER A 186 -0.76 0.77 -4.17
CA SER A 186 -1.18 2.18 -4.02
C SER A 186 -2.57 2.39 -4.65
N CYS A 187 -2.78 1.88 -5.87
CA CYS A 187 -4.07 1.93 -6.55
C CYS A 187 -5.18 1.19 -5.78
N LYS A 188 -4.89 0.02 -5.20
CA LYS A 188 -5.85 -0.71 -4.34
C LYS A 188 -6.19 0.09 -3.08
N THR A 189 -5.19 0.69 -2.44
CA THR A 189 -5.36 1.56 -1.27
C THR A 189 -6.27 2.75 -1.58
N MET A 190 -6.12 3.40 -2.74
CA MET A 190 -7.02 4.47 -3.18
C MET A 190 -8.49 3.99 -3.19
N ILE A 191 -8.75 2.82 -3.76
CA ILE A 191 -10.10 2.25 -3.80
C ILE A 191 -10.62 1.92 -2.38
N PHE A 192 -9.79 1.37 -1.50
CA PHE A 192 -10.19 1.09 -0.12
C PHE A 192 -10.53 2.35 0.66
N LEU A 193 -9.74 3.42 0.50
CA LEU A 193 -9.98 4.71 1.13
C LEU A 193 -11.26 5.38 0.63
N ILE A 194 -11.55 5.29 -0.68
CA ILE A 194 -12.80 5.84 -1.21
C ILE A 194 -14.02 5.08 -0.68
N ARG A 195 -13.90 3.76 -0.47
CA ARG A 195 -14.99 2.92 0.05
C ARG A 195 -15.23 3.10 1.54
N LYS A 196 -14.15 3.26 2.31
CA LYS A 196 -14.20 3.42 3.77
C LYS A 196 -13.20 4.50 4.17
N PRO A 197 -13.53 5.77 3.94
CA PRO A 197 -12.65 6.86 4.32
C PRO A 197 -12.48 6.90 5.85
N PRO A 198 -11.27 7.14 6.36
CA PRO A 198 -11.07 7.44 7.77
C PRO A 198 -11.85 8.70 8.16
N LYS A 199 -12.43 8.71 9.36
CA LYS A 199 -13.17 9.87 9.86
C LYS A 199 -12.33 11.14 9.83
N HIS A 200 -13.00 12.25 9.51
CA HIS A 200 -12.45 13.61 9.38
C HIS A 200 -11.56 13.83 8.16
N PHE A 201 -11.59 12.90 7.21
CA PHE A 201 -10.85 12.94 5.94
C PHE A 201 -11.73 12.59 4.74
N GLU A 202 -13.04 12.40 4.92
CA GLU A 202 -13.99 12.04 3.87
C GLU A 202 -13.97 13.04 2.73
N GLU A 203 -14.10 14.34 3.04
CA GLU A 203 -14.05 15.42 2.07
C GLU A 203 -12.69 15.48 1.38
N PHE A 204 -11.60 15.46 2.15
CA PHE A 204 -10.24 15.49 1.61
C PHE A 204 -9.96 14.36 0.63
N ILE A 205 -10.35 13.13 0.94
CA ILE A 205 -10.17 11.97 0.07
C ILE A 205 -10.92 12.16 -1.25
N VAL A 206 -12.17 12.63 -1.18
CA VAL A 206 -13.00 12.87 -2.36
C VAL A 206 -12.39 13.98 -3.22
N GLU A 207 -12.05 15.11 -2.62
CA GLU A 207 -11.46 16.24 -3.34
C GLU A 207 -10.10 15.90 -3.95
N HIS A 208 -9.20 15.29 -3.17
CA HIS A 208 -7.88 14.88 -3.63
C HIS A 208 -7.98 13.97 -4.84
N PHE A 209 -8.76 12.89 -4.75
CA PHE A 209 -8.87 11.97 -5.87
C PHE A 209 -9.65 12.54 -7.04
N ARG A 210 -10.61 13.45 -6.83
CA ARG A 210 -11.26 14.19 -7.91
C ARG A 210 -10.25 15.03 -8.70
N GLU A 211 -9.38 15.76 -7.99
CA GLU A 211 -8.36 16.63 -8.60
C GLU A 211 -7.23 15.83 -9.26
N GLN A 212 -6.82 14.70 -8.66
CA GLN A 212 -5.69 13.91 -9.14
C GLN A 212 -6.08 12.77 -10.10
N ALA A 213 -7.37 12.51 -10.32
CA ALA A 213 -7.86 11.36 -11.10
C ALA A 213 -7.22 11.27 -12.49
N GLN A 214 -7.18 12.38 -13.22
CA GLN A 214 -6.62 12.42 -14.57
C GLN A 214 -5.13 12.04 -14.57
N THR A 215 -4.35 12.64 -13.66
CA THR A 215 -2.93 12.33 -13.48
C THR A 215 -2.69 10.85 -13.13
N ILE A 216 -3.47 10.30 -12.20
CA ILE A 216 -3.37 8.90 -11.78
C ILE A 216 -3.70 7.96 -12.94
N LEU A 217 -4.78 8.22 -13.69
CA LEU A 217 -5.20 7.38 -14.80
C LEU A 217 -4.24 7.46 -16.00
N LEU A 218 -3.68 8.63 -16.29
CA LEU A 218 -2.62 8.79 -17.29
C LEU A 218 -1.35 8.03 -16.89
N ALA A 219 -0.94 8.11 -15.63
CA ALA A 219 0.17 7.33 -15.11
C ALA A 219 -0.07 5.82 -15.26
N CYS A 220 -1.27 5.33 -14.92
CA CYS A 220 -1.65 3.94 -15.11
C CYS A 220 -1.50 3.50 -16.58
N LYS A 221 -2.00 4.30 -17.53
CA LYS A 221 -1.87 4.02 -18.97
C LYS A 221 -0.41 3.98 -19.40
N ALA A 222 0.37 4.99 -19.06
CA ALA A 222 1.78 5.12 -19.45
C ALA A 222 2.64 3.97 -18.89
N TYR A 223 2.46 3.62 -17.61
CA TYR A 223 3.19 2.53 -16.97
C TYR A 223 2.80 1.16 -17.57
N MET A 224 1.52 0.91 -17.79
CA MET A 224 1.04 -0.37 -18.34
C MET A 224 1.48 -0.58 -19.80
N SER A 225 1.50 0.47 -20.61
CA SER A 225 1.94 0.41 -22.01
C SER A 225 3.46 0.35 -22.14
N GLY A 226 4.21 0.78 -21.11
CA GLY A 226 5.67 0.82 -21.12
C GLY A 226 6.25 2.10 -21.73
N HIS A 227 5.45 3.16 -21.88
CA HIS A 227 5.94 4.48 -22.30
C HIS A 227 6.94 5.05 -21.27
N THR A 228 6.72 4.74 -19.99
CA THR A 228 7.65 5.08 -18.92
C THR A 228 7.59 4.07 -17.77
N LYS A 229 8.57 4.12 -16.87
CA LYS A 229 8.62 3.25 -15.67
C LYS A 229 7.79 3.85 -14.53
N VAL A 230 7.34 3.00 -13.63
CA VAL A 230 6.63 3.42 -12.42
C VAL A 230 7.51 4.34 -11.57
N GLY A 231 6.95 5.48 -11.19
CA GLY A 231 7.62 6.53 -10.43
C GLY A 231 8.03 7.73 -11.28
N ASP A 232 8.12 7.59 -12.61
CA ASP A 232 8.34 8.75 -13.48
C ASP A 232 7.08 9.61 -13.58
N ILE A 233 7.24 10.94 -13.67
CA ILE A 233 6.12 11.87 -13.86
C ILE A 233 5.63 11.77 -15.31
N VAL A 234 4.32 11.70 -15.48
CA VAL A 234 3.65 11.68 -16.79
C VAL A 234 2.98 13.04 -16.98
N GLN A 235 3.59 13.90 -17.81
CA GLN A 235 3.05 15.24 -18.12
C GLN A 235 2.19 15.24 -19.39
N ASP A 236 2.51 14.38 -20.37
CA ASP A 236 1.74 14.22 -21.61
C ASP A 236 1.97 12.80 -22.20
N GLU A 237 1.08 12.34 -23.10
CA GLU A 237 1.21 11.03 -23.77
C GLU A 237 2.48 10.93 -24.64
N THR A 238 3.08 12.07 -24.98
CA THR A 238 4.20 12.21 -25.92
C THR A 238 5.59 12.12 -25.29
N SER A 239 5.70 12.14 -23.96
CA SER A 239 7.00 12.15 -23.25
C SER A 239 7.62 10.75 -23.25
N SER A 240 8.49 10.44 -24.23
CA SER A 240 9.16 9.15 -24.31
C SER A 240 10.37 9.06 -23.38
N SER A 241 10.27 8.24 -22.32
CA SER A 241 11.45 7.71 -21.63
C SER A 241 12.03 6.53 -22.43
N PRO A 242 13.30 6.14 -22.23
CA PRO A 242 13.85 4.94 -22.85
C PRO A 242 12.93 3.74 -22.59
N ALA A 243 12.66 2.95 -23.65
CA ALA A 243 11.63 1.92 -23.67
C ALA A 243 11.67 1.02 -22.42
N TYR A 244 10.74 1.25 -21.50
CA TYR A 244 10.58 0.42 -20.31
C TYR A 244 9.65 -0.75 -20.64
N ARG A 245 10.11 -1.98 -20.44
CA ARG A 245 9.25 -3.16 -20.62
C ARG A 245 8.57 -3.51 -19.31
N ALA A 246 7.36 -2.99 -19.12
CA ALA A 246 6.51 -3.37 -18.00
C ALA A 246 6.24 -4.89 -17.97
N SER A 247 6.19 -5.47 -16.77
CA SER A 247 6.02 -6.92 -16.61
C SER A 247 4.63 -7.40 -17.04
N LYS A 248 4.52 -8.65 -17.53
CA LYS A 248 3.24 -9.23 -17.94
C LYS A 248 2.22 -9.28 -16.80
N GLN A 249 2.69 -9.57 -15.58
CA GLN A 249 1.85 -9.63 -14.37
C GLN A 249 1.32 -8.25 -14.01
N PHE A 250 2.18 -7.22 -14.05
CA PHE A 250 1.76 -5.84 -13.81
C PHE A 250 0.69 -5.40 -14.81
N LYS A 251 0.93 -5.62 -16.12
CA LYS A 251 -0.04 -5.29 -17.16
C LYS A 251 -1.39 -5.97 -16.95
N THR A 252 -1.38 -7.26 -16.66
CA THR A 252 -2.60 -8.04 -16.41
C THR A 252 -3.37 -7.52 -15.19
N SER A 253 -2.65 -7.21 -14.11
CA SER A 253 -3.27 -6.67 -12.88
C SER A 253 -3.81 -5.25 -13.08
N MET A 254 -3.10 -4.41 -13.84
CA MET A 254 -3.57 -3.07 -14.17
C MET A 254 -4.79 -3.07 -15.09
N LEU A 255 -4.91 -4.01 -16.03
CA LEU A 255 -6.10 -4.14 -16.88
C LEU A 255 -7.37 -4.48 -16.07
N ASP A 256 -7.25 -5.21 -14.96
CA ASP A 256 -8.37 -5.44 -14.03
C ASP A 256 -8.65 -4.24 -13.12
N LEU A 257 -7.60 -3.55 -12.66
CA LEU A 257 -7.72 -2.46 -11.69
C LEU A 257 -8.14 -1.13 -12.33
N TYR A 258 -7.70 -0.86 -13.55
CA TYR A 258 -7.91 0.41 -14.24
C TYR A 258 -9.39 0.78 -14.43
N PRO A 259 -10.26 -0.12 -14.94
CA PRO A 259 -11.68 0.22 -15.10
C PRO A 259 -12.33 0.56 -13.75
N ARG A 260 -11.95 -0.14 -12.67
CA ARG A 260 -12.46 0.12 -11.32
C ARG A 260 -12.05 1.50 -10.84
N LEU A 261 -10.78 1.89 -11.02
CA LEU A 261 -10.31 3.24 -10.68
C LEU A 261 -11.07 4.32 -11.45
N LEU A 262 -11.24 4.12 -12.77
CA LEU A 262 -11.95 5.05 -13.63
C LEU A 262 -13.40 5.23 -13.17
N ASP A 263 -14.13 4.14 -12.98
CA ASP A 263 -15.53 4.18 -12.52
C ASP A 263 -15.65 4.85 -11.15
N TRP A 264 -14.73 4.56 -10.23
CA TRP A 264 -14.73 5.19 -8.92
C TRP A 264 -14.44 6.68 -8.98
N PHE A 265 -13.42 7.12 -9.72
CA PHE A 265 -13.11 8.54 -9.85
C PHE A 265 -14.25 9.30 -10.53
N ALA A 266 -14.85 8.74 -11.59
CA ALA A 266 -16.04 9.30 -12.22
C ALA A 266 -17.21 9.42 -11.22
N SER A 267 -17.45 8.39 -10.40
CA SER A 267 -18.50 8.41 -9.36
C SER A 267 -18.29 9.48 -8.28
N LYS A 268 -17.06 10.00 -8.15
CA LYS A 268 -16.69 11.11 -7.24
C LYS A 268 -16.59 12.46 -7.95
N GLY A 269 -17.09 12.56 -9.18
CA GLY A 269 -17.18 13.80 -9.94
C GLY A 269 -15.89 14.21 -10.64
N ALA A 270 -14.94 13.29 -10.85
CA ALA A 270 -13.77 13.54 -11.68
C ALA A 270 -14.14 13.50 -13.17
N SER A 271 -13.67 14.47 -13.95
CA SER A 271 -13.84 14.51 -15.41
C SER A 271 -12.83 13.57 -16.08
N VAL A 272 -13.19 12.30 -16.26
CA VAL A 272 -12.30 11.23 -16.77
C VAL A 272 -12.91 10.40 -17.90
N GLU A 273 -14.03 10.84 -18.45
CA GLU A 273 -14.79 10.14 -19.49
C GLU A 273 -13.96 9.92 -20.76
N ASN A 274 -13.11 10.90 -21.11
CA ASN A 274 -12.18 10.86 -22.24
C ASN A 274 -11.06 9.81 -22.06
N LEU A 275 -10.82 9.33 -20.84
CA LEU A 275 -9.79 8.34 -20.56
C LEU A 275 -10.27 6.90 -20.63
N ARG A 276 -11.57 6.66 -20.87
CA ARG A 276 -12.10 5.31 -21.07
C ARG A 276 -11.30 4.58 -22.14
N ILE A 277 -10.73 3.46 -21.75
CA ILE A 277 -10.07 2.56 -22.70
C ILE A 277 -11.18 1.73 -23.31
N GLU A 278 -11.36 1.80 -24.63
CA GLU A 278 -11.99 0.71 -25.35
C GLU A 278 -11.11 -0.51 -25.15
N LEU A 279 -11.44 -1.31 -24.14
CA LEU A 279 -10.83 -2.61 -23.92
C LEU A 279 -11.19 -3.44 -25.16
N LYS A 280 -10.33 -3.42 -26.19
CA LYS A 280 -10.26 -4.53 -27.12
C LYS A 280 -10.00 -5.73 -26.24
N VAL A 281 -11.07 -6.48 -25.99
CA VAL A 281 -11.07 -7.71 -25.22
C VAL A 281 -9.83 -8.48 -25.67
N LEU A 282 -8.82 -8.54 -24.82
CA LEU A 282 -7.71 -9.46 -25.06
C LEU A 282 -8.40 -10.81 -25.24
N PRO A 283 -8.18 -11.51 -26.37
CA PRO A 283 -8.82 -12.78 -26.59
C PRO A 283 -8.60 -13.62 -25.33
N LYS A 284 -9.69 -14.17 -24.78
CA LYS A 284 -9.61 -15.13 -23.68
C LYS A 284 -8.47 -16.08 -24.03
N PRO A 285 -7.57 -16.42 -23.07
CA PRO A 285 -6.56 -17.43 -23.34
C PRO A 285 -7.30 -18.61 -23.96
N ALA A 286 -6.91 -18.95 -25.19
CA ALA A 286 -7.53 -20.06 -25.89
C ALA A 286 -7.51 -21.23 -24.90
N GLU A 287 -8.68 -21.80 -24.61
CA GLU A 287 -8.71 -23.14 -24.05
C GLU A 287 -7.79 -23.95 -24.96
N GLU A 288 -6.69 -24.46 -24.39
CA GLU A 288 -5.84 -25.39 -25.11
C GLU A 288 -6.76 -26.51 -25.56
N VAL A 289 -7.14 -26.47 -26.84
CA VAL A 289 -7.64 -27.64 -27.54
C VAL A 289 -6.50 -28.63 -27.40
N VAL A 290 -6.66 -29.57 -26.48
CA VAL A 290 -5.82 -30.75 -26.36
C VAL A 290 -6.02 -31.52 -27.65
N GLU A 291 -5.29 -31.12 -28.68
CA GLU A 291 -5.14 -31.85 -29.91
C GLU A 291 -4.41 -33.14 -29.52
N LYS A 292 -5.17 -34.23 -29.43
CA LYS A 292 -4.65 -35.57 -29.19
C LYS A 292 -3.71 -35.96 -30.33
N ARG A 293 -2.45 -35.54 -30.24
CA ARG A 293 -1.35 -36.17 -30.97
C ARG A 293 -1.17 -37.55 -30.37
N LYS A 294 -1.52 -38.58 -31.15
CA LYS A 294 -1.26 -39.98 -30.83
C LYS A 294 0.25 -40.19 -30.77
N ASP A 295 0.82 -40.10 -29.58
CA ASP A 295 2.20 -40.53 -29.33
C ASP A 295 2.26 -42.06 -29.34
N VAL A 296 2.57 -42.61 -30.52
CA VAL A 296 2.92 -44.01 -30.73
C VAL A 296 4.36 -44.21 -30.23
N LYS A 297 4.57 -44.22 -28.91
CA LYS A 297 5.85 -44.73 -28.33
C LYS A 297 5.82 -45.15 -26.86
N SER A 298 4.68 -45.11 -26.17
CA SER A 298 4.61 -45.53 -24.75
C SER A 298 3.82 -46.82 -24.48
N LYS A 299 3.38 -47.55 -25.52
CA LYS A 299 2.67 -48.84 -25.38
C LYS A 299 3.56 -50.08 -25.29
N LYS A 300 4.90 -49.95 -25.38
CA LYS A 300 5.83 -51.10 -25.23
C LYS A 300 6.42 -51.30 -23.82
N MET A 301 6.19 -50.38 -22.88
CA MET A 301 6.72 -50.49 -21.51
C MET A 301 5.70 -50.93 -20.45
N PHE A 302 4.41 -51.05 -20.78
CA PHE A 302 3.36 -51.48 -19.85
C PHE A 302 2.80 -52.89 -20.10
N ILE A 303 3.34 -53.61 -21.09
CA ILE A 303 2.95 -55.00 -21.38
C ILE A 303 3.83 -56.02 -20.64
N SER A 304 4.91 -55.60 -19.97
CA SER A 304 5.83 -56.52 -19.27
C SER A 304 5.60 -56.68 -17.76
N LEU A 305 4.59 -56.03 -17.17
CA LEU A 305 4.36 -56.06 -15.71
C LEU A 305 3.04 -56.70 -15.24
N LYS A 306 2.23 -57.25 -16.17
CA LYS A 306 1.01 -58.01 -15.85
C LYS A 306 1.16 -59.54 -15.96
N LYS A 307 2.38 -60.05 -16.11
CA LYS A 307 2.70 -61.50 -16.09
C LYS A 307 3.37 -61.97 -14.79
N LEU A 308 3.48 -61.12 -13.77
CA LEU A 308 4.22 -61.46 -12.54
C LEU A 308 3.36 -61.61 -11.28
N PHE A 309 2.04 -61.35 -11.31
CA PHE A 309 1.17 -61.64 -10.17
C PHE A 309 -0.16 -62.22 -10.66
N GLY A 310 -0.26 -63.55 -10.56
CA GLY A 310 -1.45 -64.33 -10.90
C GLY A 310 -2.53 -64.29 -9.81
N CYS A 311 -3.77 -64.48 -10.27
CA CYS A 311 -4.93 -65.04 -9.58
C CYS A 311 -5.10 -64.81 -8.07
N THR A 312 -6.21 -64.17 -7.69
CA THR A 312 -7.35 -64.89 -7.07
C THR A 312 -8.61 -64.02 -7.01
N LYS A 313 -9.75 -64.63 -7.32
CA LYS A 313 -11.11 -64.09 -7.21
C LYS A 313 -11.63 -64.26 -5.79
N ILE A 314 -12.35 -63.28 -5.22
CA ILE A 314 -13.41 -63.45 -4.20
C ILE A 314 -14.42 -62.29 -4.42
N VAL A 315 -15.52 -62.51 -5.16
CA VAL A 315 -16.92 -62.76 -4.73
C VAL A 315 -17.62 -61.53 -4.13
N ASP A 316 -18.61 -61.03 -4.89
CA ASP A 316 -19.63 -60.05 -4.51
C ASP A 316 -20.53 -60.55 -3.37
N ASN A 317 -20.98 -59.63 -2.51
CA ASN A 317 -22.32 -59.71 -1.92
C ASN A 317 -22.84 -58.31 -1.57
N ASN A 318 -23.93 -57.93 -2.25
CA ASN A 318 -24.72 -56.73 -2.04
C ASN A 318 -25.72 -56.95 -0.89
N PRO A 319 -26.18 -55.89 -0.19
CA PRO A 319 -26.98 -56.01 1.03
C PRO A 319 -28.47 -56.17 0.71
N LYS A 320 -29.17 -56.97 1.53
CA LYS A 320 -30.63 -56.98 1.62
C LYS A 320 -31.11 -56.28 2.88
N ILE A 321 -32.11 -55.44 2.66
CA ILE A 321 -32.92 -54.63 3.58
C ILE A 321 -33.87 -55.54 4.38
N SER A 322 -34.07 -55.27 5.67
CA SER A 322 -35.41 -55.16 6.31
C SER A 322 -35.34 -54.91 7.83
N ASN A 323 -36.12 -53.91 8.24
CA ASN A 323 -36.63 -53.53 9.57
C ASN A 323 -35.68 -52.93 10.61
#